data_AF-A0A0M9VJJ4-F1
#
_entry.id   AF-A0A0M9VJJ4-F1
#
_cell.length_a   1.000
_cell.length_b   1.000
_cell.length_c   1.000
_cell.angle_alpha   90.00
_cell.angle_beta   90.00
_cell.angle_gamma   90.00
#
_symmetry.space_group_name_H-M   'P 1'
#
loop_
_entity.id
_entity.type
_entity.pdbx_description
1 polymer ?
#
loop_
_entity_poly.entity_id
_entity_poly.type
_entity_poly.pdbx_seq_one_letter_code
_entity_poly.pdbx_strand_id
1 'polypeptide(L)'
;MDIYEFSILLQYLSPLALIIGLTVSVFIYKRLNTLTKSLMCYMGFMLTIEALSYIIEKWSDNNMILLHIYSFVELSFMLYLYKKEMFRKPQRFLTILGIAGLCYIFAEMLLIFVFKGLSLKDFSPYAKVADNFIIILFALAFISERVNHFQEKEWGNFRLNIIFLVFFTINTLFFLPFNFMVNAGTITKFYFFAGHLTILALFYLYLTFEIINNSFNKLKKGQ
;
A
#
# COMPACT_ATOMS: atom_id res chain seq x y z
N MET A 1 18.76 18.86 17.27
CA MET A 1 17.94 17.67 17.06
C MET A 1 18.85 16.63 16.45
N ASP A 2 19.07 15.53 17.15
CA ASP A 2 19.94 14.45 16.66
C ASP A 2 19.23 13.65 15.53
N ILE A 3 19.99 12.94 14.70
CA ILE A 3 19.45 12.05 13.65
C ILE A 3 18.51 11.02 14.26
N TYR A 4 18.80 10.58 15.48
CA TYR A 4 17.96 9.67 16.24
C TYR A 4 16.59 10.28 16.59
N GLU A 5 16.56 11.50 17.13
CA GLU A 5 15.32 12.21 17.47
C GLU A 5 14.47 12.50 16.22
N PHE A 6 15.11 12.88 15.11
CA PHE A 6 14.42 13.06 13.84
C PHE A 6 13.81 11.76 13.32
N SER A 7 14.53 10.63 13.44
CA SER A 7 14.04 9.31 13.03
C SER A 7 12.76 8.94 13.77
N ILE A 8 12.70 9.20 15.08
CA ILE A 8 11.53 8.95 15.91
C ILE A 8 10.34 9.78 15.44
N LEU A 9 10.54 11.09 15.21
CA LEU A 9 9.46 11.96 14.71
C LEU A 9 8.92 11.50 13.35
N LEU A 10 9.82 11.06 12.48
CA LEU A 10 9.48 10.64 11.13
C LEU A 10 8.65 9.34 11.11
N GLN A 11 8.92 8.41 12.05
CA GLN A 11 8.14 7.18 12.17
C GLN A 11 6.66 7.45 12.48
N TYR A 12 6.34 8.53 13.19
CA TYR A 12 4.95 8.90 13.49
C TYR A 12 4.20 9.55 12.33
N LEU A 13 4.89 9.94 11.26
CA LEU A 13 4.29 10.64 10.12
C LEU A 13 3.19 9.79 9.44
N SER A 14 3.49 8.51 9.21
CA SER A 14 2.57 7.58 8.54
C SER A 14 1.35 7.22 9.40
N PRO A 15 1.50 6.83 10.69
CA PRO A 15 0.37 6.59 11.58
C PRO A 15 -0.52 7.83 11.75
N LEU A 16 0.07 9.02 11.87
CA LEU A 16 -0.69 10.27 12.00
C LEU A 16 -1.52 10.56 10.74
N ALA A 17 -0.93 10.37 9.55
CA ALA A 17 -1.67 10.52 8.29
C ALA A 17 -2.86 9.55 8.21
N LEU A 18 -2.67 8.29 8.63
CA LEU A 18 -3.73 7.28 8.67
C LEU A 18 -4.82 7.62 9.69
N ILE A 19 -4.45 8.03 10.91
CA ILE A 19 -5.40 8.42 11.96
C ILE A 19 -6.25 9.60 11.49
N ILE A 20 -5.62 10.67 11.00
CA ILE A 20 -6.33 11.84 10.47
C ILE A 20 -7.28 11.42 9.36
N GLY A 21 -6.81 10.63 8.40
CA GLY A 21 -7.62 10.18 7.28
C GLY A 21 -8.81 9.32 7.67
N LEU A 22 -8.62 8.38 8.60
CA LEU A 22 -9.69 7.53 9.11
C LEU A 22 -10.70 8.31 9.94
N THR A 23 -10.23 9.18 10.84
CA THR A 23 -11.12 10.04 11.64
C THR A 23 -12.01 10.88 10.73
N VAL A 24 -11.43 11.56 9.73
CA VAL A 24 -12.21 12.32 8.75
C VAL A 24 -13.19 11.41 8.00
N SER A 25 -12.73 10.26 7.51
CA SER A 25 -13.56 9.31 6.76
C SER A 25 -14.77 8.79 7.56
N VAL A 26 -14.59 8.56 8.86
CA VAL A 26 -15.66 8.15 9.78
C VAL A 26 -16.70 9.25 9.93
N PHE A 27 -16.29 10.52 10.08
CA PHE A 27 -17.22 11.65 10.17
C PHE A 27 -18.09 11.82 8.91
N ILE A 28 -17.54 11.54 7.73
CA ILE A 28 -18.26 11.64 6.44
C ILE A 28 -18.79 10.31 5.92
N TYR A 29 -18.78 9.24 6.73
CA TYR A 29 -19.04 7.86 6.29
C TYR A 29 -20.36 7.68 5.51
N LYS A 30 -21.43 8.36 5.93
CA LYS A 30 -22.75 8.30 5.28
C LYS A 30 -22.72 8.82 3.83
N ARG A 31 -21.74 9.68 3.48
CA ARG A 31 -21.60 10.31 2.17
C ARG A 31 -20.69 9.53 1.22
N LEU A 32 -19.96 8.53 1.71
CA LEU A 32 -18.98 7.78 0.93
C LEU A 32 -19.64 6.87 -0.12
N ASN A 33 -19.00 6.74 -1.29
CA ASN A 33 -19.33 5.74 -2.31
C ASN A 33 -18.61 4.41 -2.01
N THR A 34 -18.91 3.34 -2.76
CA THR A 34 -18.33 2.01 -2.52
C THR A 34 -16.81 2.01 -2.65
N LEU A 35 -16.26 2.73 -3.63
CA LEU A 35 -14.83 2.91 -3.82
C LEU A 35 -14.15 3.56 -2.61
N THR A 36 -14.63 4.71 -2.16
CA THR A 36 -14.06 5.46 -1.01
C THR A 36 -14.25 4.72 0.31
N LYS A 37 -15.34 3.95 0.50
CA LYS A 37 -15.47 3.03 1.63
C LYS A 37 -14.42 1.93 1.59
N SER A 38 -14.10 1.42 0.41
CA SER A 38 -13.02 0.44 0.24
C SER A 38 -11.66 1.06 0.58
N LEU A 39 -11.38 2.30 0.14
CA LEU A 39 -10.17 3.03 0.53
C LEU A 39 -10.08 3.28 2.04
N MET A 40 -11.19 3.67 2.68
CA MET A 40 -11.25 3.80 4.14
C MET A 40 -10.91 2.47 4.84
N CYS A 41 -11.45 1.35 4.33
CA CYS A 41 -11.15 0.02 4.86
C CYS A 41 -9.66 -0.34 4.69
N TYR A 42 -9.06 -0.02 3.54
CA TYR A 42 -7.61 -0.17 3.32
C TYR A 42 -6.79 0.63 4.33
N MET A 43 -7.11 1.90 4.55
CA MET A 43 -6.43 2.72 5.56
C MET A 43 -6.57 2.11 6.96
N GLY A 44 -7.73 1.52 7.27
CA GLY A 44 -7.97 0.80 8.53
C GLY A 44 -7.09 -0.43 8.70
N PHE A 45 -6.93 -1.23 7.63
CA PHE A 45 -6.01 -2.36 7.64
C PHE A 45 -4.56 -1.92 7.81
N MET A 46 -4.14 -0.85 7.10
CA MET A 46 -2.77 -0.34 7.20
C MET A 46 -2.47 0.22 8.59
N LEU A 47 -3.40 0.93 9.22
CA LEU A 47 -3.22 1.41 10.59
C LEU A 47 -3.13 0.23 11.58
N THR A 48 -3.93 -0.81 11.37
CA THR A 48 -3.86 -2.03 12.19
C THR A 48 -2.50 -2.71 12.08
N ILE A 49 -1.96 -2.83 10.86
CA ILE A 49 -0.64 -3.43 10.64
C ILE A 49 0.47 -2.58 11.28
N GLU A 50 0.42 -1.25 11.14
CA GLU A 50 1.40 -0.36 11.79
C GLU A 50 1.33 -0.46 13.33
N ALA A 51 0.12 -0.49 13.90
CA ALA A 51 -0.06 -0.67 15.34
C ALA A 51 0.46 -2.04 15.81
N LEU A 52 0.19 -3.11 15.05
CA LEU A 52 0.74 -4.44 15.33
C LEU A 52 2.27 -4.45 15.22
N SER A 53 2.86 -3.66 14.34
CA SER A 53 4.31 -3.49 14.25
C SER A 53 4.91 -2.94 15.51
N TYR A 54 4.34 -1.88 16.04
CA TYR A 54 4.82 -1.30 17.29
C TYR A 54 4.61 -2.23 18.48
N ILE A 55 3.50 -2.98 18.51
CA ILE A 55 3.27 -3.99 19.54
C ILE A 55 4.34 -5.08 19.41
N ILE A 56 4.45 -5.75 18.26
CA ILE A 56 5.36 -6.88 18.05
C ILE A 56 6.82 -6.49 18.33
N GLU A 57 7.26 -5.30 17.93
CA GLU A 57 8.60 -4.80 18.22
C GLU A 57 8.92 -4.72 19.74
N LYS A 58 7.90 -4.53 20.60
CA LYS A 58 8.09 -4.56 22.06
C LYS A 58 8.24 -5.97 22.64
N TRP A 59 7.71 -6.99 21.96
CA TRP A 59 7.71 -8.39 22.44
C TRP A 59 8.70 -9.28 21.71
N SER A 60 9.17 -8.85 20.54
CA SER A 60 10.08 -9.56 19.66
C SER A 60 11.09 -8.56 19.10
N ASP A 61 12.38 -8.91 19.15
CA ASP A 61 13.44 -8.12 18.51
C ASP A 61 13.33 -8.08 16.98
N ASN A 62 12.35 -8.78 16.40
CA ASN A 62 12.14 -8.86 14.97
C ASN A 62 10.66 -8.69 14.57
N ASN A 63 10.39 -7.67 13.76
CA ASN A 63 9.08 -7.33 13.19
C ASN A 63 8.95 -7.69 11.69
N MET A 64 9.93 -8.39 11.11
CA MET A 64 10.00 -8.72 9.67
C MET A 64 8.80 -9.51 9.12
N ILE A 65 8.09 -10.26 9.97
CA ILE A 65 6.85 -10.95 9.58
C ILE A 65 5.78 -9.98 9.08
N LEU A 66 5.75 -8.78 9.65
CA LEU A 66 4.74 -7.79 9.30
C LEU A 66 4.94 -7.23 7.92
N LEU A 67 6.16 -7.24 7.37
CA LEU A 67 6.37 -6.84 5.98
C LEU A 67 5.67 -7.82 5.03
N HIS A 68 5.67 -9.11 5.33
CA HIS A 68 4.93 -10.12 4.55
C HIS A 68 3.43 -9.97 4.71
N ILE A 69 2.95 -9.75 5.94
CA ILE A 69 1.53 -9.49 6.22
C ILE A 69 1.06 -8.21 5.50
N TYR A 70 1.87 -7.15 5.53
CA TYR A 70 1.63 -5.91 4.82
C TYR A 70 1.49 -6.15 3.32
N SER A 71 2.44 -6.88 2.72
CA SER A 71 2.43 -7.20 1.28
C SER A 71 1.20 -8.03 0.89
N PHE A 72 0.85 -9.01 1.73
CA PHE A 72 -0.32 -9.86 1.53
C PHE A 72 -1.63 -9.05 1.57
N VAL A 73 -1.80 -8.20 2.58
CA VAL A 73 -2.99 -7.36 2.74
C VAL A 73 -3.10 -6.35 1.61
N GLU A 74 -1.99 -5.74 1.21
CA GLU A 74 -1.97 -4.77 0.12
C GLU A 74 -2.35 -5.39 -1.22
N LEU A 75 -1.73 -6.52 -1.59
CA LEU A 75 -2.08 -7.23 -2.82
C LEU A 75 -3.51 -7.74 -2.80
N SER A 76 -3.98 -8.26 -1.65
CA SER A 76 -5.36 -8.73 -1.49
C SER A 76 -6.36 -7.59 -1.70
N PHE A 77 -6.07 -6.43 -1.10
CA PHE A 77 -6.90 -5.25 -1.25
C PHE A 77 -6.89 -4.73 -2.68
N MET A 78 -5.72 -4.62 -3.32
CA MET A 78 -5.62 -4.15 -4.70
C MET A 78 -6.31 -5.10 -5.68
N LEU A 79 -6.15 -6.41 -5.51
CA LEU A 79 -6.87 -7.41 -6.30
C LEU A 79 -8.40 -7.23 -6.18
N TYR A 80 -8.91 -7.06 -4.95
CA TYR A 80 -10.32 -6.78 -4.70
C TYR A 80 -10.76 -5.46 -5.35
N LEU A 81 -10.01 -4.38 -5.12
CA LEU A 81 -10.33 -3.03 -5.59
C LEU A 81 -10.38 -2.99 -7.11
N TYR A 82 -9.38 -3.55 -7.79
CA TYR A 82 -9.31 -3.53 -9.24
C TYR A 82 -10.41 -4.36 -9.88
N LYS A 83 -10.64 -5.57 -9.36
CA LYS A 83 -11.66 -6.49 -9.87
C LYS A 83 -13.08 -5.92 -9.70
N LYS A 84 -13.35 -5.24 -8.58
CA LYS A 84 -14.71 -4.81 -8.24
C LYS A 84 -15.03 -3.38 -8.66
N GLU A 85 -14.08 -2.45 -8.54
CA GLU A 85 -14.36 -1.02 -8.66
C GLU A 85 -13.60 -0.32 -9.82
N MET A 86 -12.54 -0.92 -10.38
CA MET A 86 -11.72 -0.28 -11.42
C MET A 86 -11.98 -0.83 -12.83
N PHE A 87 -11.80 -2.14 -13.02
CA PHE A 87 -11.97 -2.77 -14.34
C PHE A 87 -13.45 -2.83 -14.73
N ARG A 88 -13.78 -2.51 -15.99
CA ARG A 88 -15.15 -2.69 -16.51
C ARG A 88 -15.39 -4.15 -16.90
N LYS A 89 -14.35 -4.84 -17.37
CA LYS A 89 -14.42 -6.25 -17.79
C LYS A 89 -13.52 -7.13 -16.91
N PRO A 90 -13.91 -8.38 -16.64
CA PRO A 90 -13.10 -9.28 -15.82
C PRO A 90 -11.80 -9.64 -16.53
N GLN A 91 -10.67 -9.14 -16.03
CA GLN A 91 -9.32 -9.47 -16.49
C GLN A 91 -8.86 -10.79 -15.85
N ARG A 92 -9.31 -11.94 -16.39
CA ARG A 92 -9.07 -13.28 -15.81
C ARG A 92 -7.59 -13.57 -15.59
N PHE A 93 -6.74 -13.23 -16.57
CA PHE A 93 -5.30 -13.43 -16.46
C PHE A 93 -4.69 -12.66 -15.28
N LEU A 94 -5.03 -11.39 -15.13
CA LEU A 94 -4.57 -10.56 -14.01
C LEU A 94 -5.11 -11.05 -12.66
N THR A 95 -6.34 -11.57 -12.64
CA THR A 95 -6.91 -12.17 -11.42
C THR A 95 -6.12 -13.41 -11.00
N ILE A 96 -5.80 -14.29 -11.94
CA ILE A 96 -4.97 -15.48 -11.70
C ILE A 96 -3.58 -15.06 -11.23
N LEU A 97 -2.98 -14.05 -11.87
CA LEU A 97 -1.67 -13.52 -11.47
C LEU A 97 -1.69 -12.96 -10.05
N GLY A 98 -2.72 -12.21 -9.66
CA GLY A 98 -2.90 -11.71 -8.30
C GLY A 98 -3.05 -12.83 -7.27
N ILE A 99 -3.85 -13.86 -7.58
CA ILE A 99 -4.00 -15.03 -6.71
C ILE A 99 -2.68 -15.79 -6.59
N ALA A 100 -1.96 -15.98 -7.69
CA ALA A 100 -0.64 -16.62 -7.68
C ALA A 100 0.37 -15.83 -6.83
N GLY A 101 0.35 -14.49 -6.91
CA GLY A 101 1.14 -13.62 -6.05
C GLY A 101 0.81 -13.76 -4.57
N LEU A 102 -0.49 -13.83 -4.22
CA LEU A 102 -0.91 -14.08 -2.84
C LEU A 102 -0.46 -15.45 -2.33
N CYS A 103 -0.59 -16.50 -3.15
CA CYS A 103 -0.09 -17.83 -2.82
C CYS A 103 1.43 -17.83 -2.64
N TYR A 104 2.17 -17.09 -3.46
CA TYR A 104 3.62 -16.94 -3.32
C TYR A 104 4.00 -16.27 -2.00
N ILE A 105 3.39 -15.12 -1.66
CA ILE A 105 3.66 -14.41 -0.39
C ILE A 105 3.31 -15.29 0.81
N PHE A 106 2.18 -16.02 0.74
CA PHE A 106 1.77 -16.94 1.79
C PHE A 106 2.74 -18.13 1.93
N ALA A 107 3.19 -18.71 0.82
CA ALA A 107 4.18 -19.79 0.84
C ALA A 107 5.52 -19.31 1.42
N GLU A 108 5.98 -18.11 1.07
CA GLU A 108 7.19 -17.50 1.62
C GLU A 108 7.06 -17.28 3.14
N MET A 109 5.91 -16.77 3.59
CA MET A 109 5.60 -16.63 5.01
C MET A 109 5.65 -17.98 5.74
N LEU A 110 5.05 -19.05 5.20
CA LEU A 110 5.13 -20.36 5.83
C LEU A 110 6.56 -20.90 5.86
N LEU A 111 7.31 -20.77 4.76
CA LEU A 111 8.67 -21.28 4.65
C LEU A 111 9.61 -20.62 5.67
N ILE A 112 9.56 -19.29 5.78
CA ILE A 112 10.44 -18.52 6.66
C ILE A 112 10.04 -18.68 8.14
N PHE A 113 8.75 -18.53 8.46
CA PHE A 113 8.30 -18.44 9.85
C PHE A 113 7.93 -19.78 10.48
N VAL A 114 7.52 -20.77 9.68
CA VAL A 114 7.08 -22.08 10.20
C VAL A 114 8.15 -23.16 10.01
N PHE A 115 8.79 -23.22 8.83
CA PHE A 115 9.61 -24.37 8.46
C PHE A 115 11.12 -24.22 8.70
N LYS A 116 11.72 -23.04 8.44
CA LYS A 116 13.19 -22.86 8.53
C LYS A 116 13.69 -22.27 9.85
N GLY A 117 12.85 -21.56 10.59
CA GLY A 117 13.30 -20.76 11.74
C GLY A 117 14.03 -19.48 11.29
N LEU A 118 13.88 -18.41 12.08
CA LEU A 118 14.30 -17.06 11.71
C LEU A 118 15.83 -16.87 11.72
N SER A 119 16.44 -16.95 10.54
CA SER A 119 17.77 -16.41 10.28
C SER A 119 17.61 -15.01 9.66
N LEU A 120 17.97 -13.97 10.42
CA LEU A 120 17.94 -12.56 9.97
C LEU A 120 18.73 -12.32 8.66
N LYS A 121 19.71 -13.18 8.38
CA LYS A 121 20.55 -13.10 7.17
C LYS A 121 19.87 -13.61 5.91
N ASP A 122 18.84 -14.45 6.06
CA ASP A 122 18.10 -15.04 4.93
C ASP A 122 16.83 -14.25 4.60
N PHE A 123 16.48 -13.25 5.41
CA PHE A 123 15.32 -12.42 5.15
C PHE A 123 15.56 -11.53 3.93
N SER A 124 14.76 -11.74 2.89
CA SER A 124 14.74 -10.91 1.69
C SER A 124 13.32 -10.40 1.46
N PRO A 125 13.10 -9.12 1.14
CA PRO A 125 11.77 -8.56 0.94
C PRO A 125 11.22 -8.85 -0.47
N TYR A 126 11.49 -10.03 -1.04
CA TYR A 126 11.08 -10.35 -2.42
C TYR A 126 9.55 -10.38 -2.55
N ALA A 127 8.83 -10.84 -1.51
CA ALA A 127 7.39 -10.67 -1.38
C ALA A 127 6.91 -9.23 -1.68
N LYS A 128 7.65 -8.23 -1.18
CA LYS A 128 7.34 -6.80 -1.32
C LYS A 128 7.76 -6.19 -2.67
N VAL A 129 8.56 -6.90 -3.44
CA VAL A 129 8.84 -6.52 -4.83
C VAL A 129 7.80 -7.14 -5.74
N ALA A 130 7.45 -8.40 -5.48
CA ALA A 130 6.44 -9.13 -6.25
C ALA A 130 5.05 -8.50 -6.13
N ASP A 131 4.62 -8.10 -4.92
CA ASP A 131 3.31 -7.44 -4.74
C ASP A 131 3.20 -6.13 -5.53
N ASN A 132 4.17 -5.23 -5.38
CA ASN A 132 4.20 -3.93 -6.03
C ASN A 132 4.20 -4.12 -7.55
N PHE A 133 4.98 -5.07 -8.06
CA PHE A 133 5.04 -5.37 -9.49
C PHE A 133 3.68 -5.83 -10.03
N ILE A 134 2.97 -6.72 -9.33
CA ILE A 134 1.64 -7.17 -9.74
C ILE A 134 0.64 -5.99 -9.72
N ILE A 135 0.71 -5.12 -8.71
CA ILE A 135 -0.17 -3.94 -8.63
C ILE A 135 0.12 -2.94 -9.77
N ILE A 136 1.40 -2.76 -10.13
CA ILE A 136 1.80 -1.97 -11.30
C ILE A 136 1.17 -2.56 -12.58
N LEU A 137 1.20 -3.88 -12.76
CA LEU A 137 0.55 -4.53 -13.90
C LEU A 137 -0.97 -4.29 -13.91
N PHE A 138 -1.64 -4.29 -12.75
CA PHE A 138 -3.06 -3.93 -12.67
C PHE A 138 -3.30 -2.49 -13.10
N ALA A 139 -2.47 -1.56 -12.63
CA ALA A 139 -2.60 -0.16 -12.96
C ALA A 139 -2.36 0.13 -14.45
N LEU A 140 -1.37 -0.54 -15.07
CA LEU A 140 -1.09 -0.45 -16.50
C LEU A 140 -2.21 -1.08 -17.33
N ALA A 141 -2.73 -2.22 -16.92
CA ALA A 141 -3.86 -2.85 -17.60
C ALA A 141 -5.12 -1.97 -17.54
N PHE A 142 -5.34 -1.27 -16.44
CA PHE A 142 -6.46 -0.32 -16.33
C PHE A 142 -6.31 0.82 -17.32
N ILE A 143 -5.09 1.38 -17.44
CA ILE A 143 -4.80 2.43 -18.42
C ILE A 143 -5.05 1.91 -19.84
N SER A 144 -4.54 0.72 -20.17
CA SER A 144 -4.74 0.09 -21.47
C SER A 144 -6.24 -0.11 -21.79
N GLU A 145 -7.02 -0.60 -20.84
CA GLU A 145 -8.48 -0.77 -21.01
C GLU A 145 -9.18 0.57 -21.27
N ARG A 146 -8.78 1.64 -20.58
CA ARG A 146 -9.39 2.98 -20.74
C ARG A 146 -8.98 3.66 -22.04
N VAL A 147 -7.72 3.56 -22.45
CA VAL A 147 -7.24 4.12 -23.73
C VAL A 147 -7.90 3.42 -24.92
N ASN A 148 -8.06 2.09 -24.86
CA ASN A 148 -8.71 1.31 -25.92
C ASN A 148 -10.23 1.51 -26.00
N HIS A 149 -10.84 2.10 -24.97
CA HIS A 149 -12.26 2.43 -24.95
C HIS A 149 -12.42 3.96 -24.88
N PHE A 150 -12.22 4.62 -26.03
CA PHE A 150 -12.35 6.06 -26.35
C PHE A 150 -13.70 6.68 -25.91
N GLN A 151 -13.98 6.69 -24.61
CA GLN A 151 -15.14 7.34 -24.01
C GLN A 151 -14.64 8.31 -22.94
N GLU A 152 -14.45 9.57 -23.35
CA GLU A 152 -13.97 10.69 -22.55
C GLU A 152 -14.78 10.97 -21.27
N LYS A 153 -15.97 10.39 -21.10
CA LYS A 153 -16.85 10.66 -19.96
C LYS A 153 -16.56 9.86 -18.69
N GLU A 154 -15.67 8.86 -18.71
CA GLU A 154 -15.42 7.99 -17.55
C GLU A 154 -13.97 7.98 -17.04
N TRP A 155 -13.33 9.14 -16.99
CA TRP A 155 -11.99 9.30 -16.38
C TRP A 155 -12.01 9.36 -14.85
N GLY A 156 -13.17 9.15 -14.21
CA GLY A 156 -13.37 9.42 -12.78
C GLY A 156 -12.36 8.75 -11.86
N ASN A 157 -11.97 7.50 -12.15
CA ASN A 157 -11.01 6.75 -11.33
C ASN A 157 -9.57 6.81 -11.88
N PHE A 158 -9.34 7.50 -13.00
CA PHE A 158 -8.03 7.54 -13.66
C PHE A 158 -6.96 8.18 -12.78
N ARG A 159 -7.29 9.29 -12.11
CA ARG A 159 -6.37 9.98 -11.20
C ARG A 159 -5.88 9.06 -10.08
N LEU A 160 -6.80 8.34 -9.44
CA LEU A 160 -6.48 7.39 -8.37
C LEU A 160 -5.59 6.25 -8.88
N ASN A 161 -5.89 5.70 -10.07
CA ASN A 161 -5.06 4.67 -10.69
C ASN A 161 -3.63 5.15 -10.98
N ILE A 162 -3.47 6.38 -11.48
CA ILE A 162 -2.15 6.97 -11.71
C ILE A 162 -1.38 7.12 -10.40
N ILE A 163 -2.03 7.53 -9.31
CA ILE A 163 -1.37 7.61 -8.02
C ILE A 163 -0.96 6.23 -7.51
N PHE A 164 -1.78 5.19 -7.67
CA PHE A 164 -1.35 3.82 -7.37
C PHE A 164 -0.14 3.43 -8.21
N LEU A 165 -0.18 3.64 -9.53
CA LEU A 165 0.94 3.32 -10.41
C LEU A 165 2.24 4.00 -9.96
N VAL A 166 2.19 5.30 -9.71
CA VAL A 166 3.36 6.09 -9.28
C VAL A 166 3.85 5.62 -7.92
N PHE A 167 2.95 5.48 -6.95
CA PHE A 167 3.30 5.03 -5.59
C PHE A 167 3.96 3.64 -5.62
N PHE A 168 3.35 2.65 -6.26
CA PHE A 168 3.89 1.29 -6.31
C PHE A 168 5.18 1.18 -7.12
N THR A 169 5.34 2.00 -8.16
CA THR A 169 6.60 2.08 -8.91
C THR A 169 7.72 2.62 -8.03
N ILE A 170 7.48 3.75 -7.35
CA ILE A 170 8.46 4.32 -6.43
C ILE A 170 8.75 3.34 -5.30
N ASN A 171 7.73 2.71 -4.71
CA ASN A 171 7.88 1.71 -3.66
C ASN A 171 8.77 0.54 -4.11
N THR A 172 8.58 0.06 -5.34
CA THR A 172 9.44 -0.98 -5.94
C THR A 172 10.90 -0.54 -6.01
N LEU A 173 11.17 0.71 -6.39
CA LEU A 173 12.53 1.27 -6.43
C LEU A 173 13.18 1.33 -5.04
N PHE A 174 12.38 1.54 -3.97
CA PHE A 174 12.88 1.47 -2.59
C PHE A 174 13.13 0.01 -2.13
N PHE A 175 12.34 -0.96 -2.57
CA PHE A 175 12.51 -2.35 -2.11
C PHE A 175 13.50 -3.18 -2.93
N LEU A 176 13.78 -2.81 -4.19
CA LEU A 176 14.78 -3.47 -5.04
C LEU A 176 16.19 -3.53 -4.41
N PRO A 177 16.78 -2.41 -3.93
CA PRO A 177 18.13 -2.42 -3.37
C PRO A 177 18.17 -2.81 -1.88
N PHE A 178 17.06 -3.30 -1.30
CA PHE A 178 16.96 -3.51 0.15
C PHE A 178 18.06 -4.43 0.69
N ASN A 179 18.42 -5.49 -0.04
CA ASN A 179 19.49 -6.41 0.34
C ASN A 179 20.88 -5.73 0.40
N PHE A 180 21.13 -4.71 -0.42
CA PHE A 180 22.35 -3.91 -0.34
C PHE A 180 22.29 -2.91 0.83
N MET A 181 21.09 -2.40 1.12
CA MET A 181 20.88 -1.45 2.22
C MET A 181 21.18 -2.07 3.58
N VAL A 182 21.03 -3.38 3.77
CA VAL A 182 21.39 -4.07 5.04
C VAL A 182 22.86 -3.82 5.43
N ASN A 183 23.75 -3.75 4.44
CA ASN A 183 25.20 -3.54 4.65
C ASN A 183 25.64 -2.08 4.51
N ALA A 184 24.72 -1.17 4.17
CA ALA A 184 25.04 0.25 4.01
C ALA A 184 25.33 0.94 5.35
N GLY A 185 26.05 2.07 5.30
CA GLY A 185 26.30 2.91 6.47
C GLY A 185 24.99 3.49 7.05
N THR A 186 25.01 3.78 8.36
CA THR A 186 23.84 4.23 9.13
C THR A 186 23.17 5.48 8.52
N ILE A 187 23.97 6.43 8.03
CA ILE A 187 23.47 7.67 7.42
C ILE A 187 22.71 7.39 6.12
N THR A 188 23.23 6.50 5.26
CA THR A 188 22.57 6.12 4.01
C THR A 188 21.25 5.41 4.26
N LYS A 189 21.23 4.48 5.23
CA LYS A 189 19.99 3.81 5.68
C LYS A 189 18.95 4.83 6.13
N PHE A 190 19.36 5.79 6.95
CA PHE A 190 18.47 6.83 7.46
C PHE A 190 17.79 7.61 6.33
N TYR A 191 18.54 8.19 5.38
CA TYR A 191 17.93 8.97 4.29
C TYR A 191 17.02 8.13 3.40
N PHE A 192 17.38 6.87 3.18
CA PHE A 192 16.60 5.96 2.36
C PHE A 192 15.25 5.63 2.98
N PHE A 193 15.24 5.21 4.25
CA PHE A 193 13.99 4.95 4.97
C PHE A 193 13.20 6.23 5.21
N ALA A 194 13.87 7.37 5.38
CA ALA A 194 13.20 8.65 5.55
C ALA A 194 12.43 9.07 4.28
N GLY A 195 13.05 8.91 3.12
CA GLY A 195 12.38 9.12 1.83
C GLY A 195 11.18 8.20 1.65
N HIS A 196 11.35 6.91 1.96
CA HIS A 196 10.28 5.92 1.89
C HIS A 196 9.07 6.27 2.78
N LEU A 197 9.30 6.58 4.06
CA LEU A 197 8.26 6.99 5.00
C LEU A 197 7.54 8.28 4.56
N THR A 198 8.28 9.22 4.00
CA THR A 198 7.69 10.47 3.47
C THR A 198 6.74 10.19 2.32
N ILE A 199 7.14 9.33 1.38
CA ILE A 199 6.29 8.94 0.24
C ILE A 199 5.04 8.18 0.73
N LEU A 200 5.21 7.31 1.73
CA LEU A 200 4.10 6.57 2.34
C LEU A 200 3.07 7.52 2.99
N ALA A 201 3.52 8.49 3.76
CA ALA A 201 2.63 9.48 4.36
C ALA A 201 1.93 10.35 3.30
N LEU A 202 2.65 10.79 2.26
CA LEU A 202 2.05 11.53 1.15
C LEU A 202 0.97 10.70 0.42
N PHE A 203 1.20 9.40 0.26
CA PHE A 203 0.22 8.50 -0.32
C PHE A 203 -1.05 8.41 0.53
N TYR A 204 -0.92 8.24 1.85
CA TYR A 204 -2.09 8.20 2.76
C TYR A 204 -2.83 9.54 2.87
N LEU A 205 -2.11 10.67 2.83
CA LEU A 205 -2.71 11.99 2.73
C LEU A 205 -3.48 12.16 1.42
N TYR A 206 -2.94 11.67 0.30
CA TYR A 206 -3.64 11.68 -0.97
C TYR A 206 -4.92 10.84 -0.93
N LEU A 207 -4.89 9.62 -0.36
CA LEU A 207 -6.10 8.80 -0.20
C LEU A 207 -7.16 9.51 0.64
N THR A 208 -6.74 10.16 1.72
CA THR A 208 -7.62 11.01 2.54
C THR A 208 -8.27 12.11 1.71
N PHE A 209 -7.47 12.85 0.93
CA PHE A 209 -7.97 13.88 0.03
C PHE A 209 -8.96 13.34 -1.01
N GLU A 210 -8.68 12.17 -1.59
CA GLU A 210 -9.56 11.52 -2.56
C GLU A 210 -10.91 11.13 -1.95
N ILE A 211 -10.92 10.62 -0.71
CA ILE A 211 -12.14 10.30 0.04
C ILE A 211 -12.97 11.56 0.27
N ILE A 212 -12.33 12.65 0.71
CA ILE A 212 -12.99 13.94 0.98
C ILE A 212 -13.58 14.51 -0.31
N ASN A 213 -12.80 14.62 -1.38
CA ASN A 213 -13.22 15.24 -2.64
C ASN A 213 -14.41 14.50 -3.27
N ASN A 214 -14.39 13.17 -3.26
CA ASN A 214 -15.51 12.38 -3.77
C ASN A 214 -16.78 12.50 -2.91
N SER A 215 -16.64 12.70 -1.60
CA SER A 215 -17.79 12.93 -0.71
C SER A 215 -18.52 14.24 -1.02
N PHE A 216 -17.79 15.31 -1.36
CA PHE A 216 -18.37 16.60 -1.74
C PHE A 216 -19.00 16.58 -3.13
N ASN A 217 -18.39 15.88 -4.09
CA ASN A 217 -18.94 15.77 -5.45
C ASN A 217 -20.28 15.03 -5.48
N LYS A 218 -20.52 14.09 -4.56
CA LYS A 218 -21.81 13.42 -4.41
C LYS A 218 -22.93 14.37 -3.94
N LEU A 219 -22.61 15.35 -3.09
CA LEU A 219 -23.58 16.38 -2.67
C LEU A 219 -24.02 17.26 -3.83
N LYS A 220 -23.09 17.64 -4.72
CA LYS A 220 -23.40 18.47 -5.90
C LYS A 220 -24.24 17.77 -6.96
N LYS A 221 -24.26 16.43 -7.00
CA LYS A 221 -25.08 15.65 -7.94
C LYS A 221 -26.45 15.26 -7.38
N GLY A 222 -26.71 15.52 -6.09
CA GLY A 222 -27.99 15.29 -5.43
C GLY A 222 -28.83 16.56 -5.23
N GLN A 223 -28.39 17.68 -5.79
CA GLN A 223 -29.15 18.92 -6.01
C GLN A 223 -29.46 19.03 -7.50
#